data_AF-A0A961J380-F1
#
_entry.id   AF-A0A961J380-F1
#
_cell.length_a   1.000
_cell.length_b   1.000
_cell.length_c   1.000
_cell.angle_alpha   90.00
_cell.angle_beta   90.00
_cell.angle_gamma   90.00
#
_symmetry.space_group_name_H-M   'P 1'
#
loop_
_entity.id
_entity.type
_entity.pdbx_description
1 polymer ?
#
loop_
_entity_poly.entity_id
_entity_poly.type
_entity_poly.pdbx_seq_one_letter_code
_entity_poly.pdbx_strand_id
1 'polypeptide(L)'
;MQVDWIWGLAGGLLIGIGGAVYLLFNGRIMGASGIIGGLVDGSGLDTKWERLSFLVGVFLLPIVLYPLYREVNPHITDNLLILVAAGLFVGVGTRLANGCTSGHGVCGMSRLSLRGFVATACYILAGGIGVLIFRHLFGVI
;
A
#
# COMPACT_ATOMS: atom_id res chain seq x y z
N MET A 1 12.90 -15.02 18.04
CA MET A 1 11.63 -14.50 18.58
C MET A 1 11.75 -13.11 19.25
N GLN A 2 12.82 -12.33 19.02
CA GLN A 2 12.97 -11.00 19.65
C GLN A 2 13.36 -9.88 18.66
N VAL A 3 13.42 -10.20 17.35
CA VAL A 3 13.86 -9.28 16.30
C VAL A 3 12.68 -8.81 15.41
N ASP A 4 11.57 -9.55 15.38
CA ASP A 4 10.48 -9.31 14.43
C ASP A 4 9.72 -8.00 14.71
N TRP A 5 9.51 -7.65 15.98
CA TRP A 5 8.88 -6.39 16.35
C TRP A 5 9.81 -5.19 16.12
N ILE A 6 11.13 -5.37 16.18
CA ILE A 6 12.12 -4.33 15.86
C ILE A 6 12.04 -4.00 14.36
N TRP A 7 12.01 -5.02 13.50
CA TRP A 7 11.83 -4.82 12.06
C TRP A 7 10.47 -4.19 11.72
N GLY A 8 9.40 -4.60 12.41
CA GLY A 8 8.09 -3.97 12.28
C GLY A 8 8.09 -2.49 12.67
N LEU A 9 8.73 -2.15 13.79
CA LEU A 9 8.87 -0.77 14.24
C LEU A 9 9.73 0.06 13.28
N ALA A 10 10.87 -0.46 12.85
CA ALA A 10 11.77 0.21 11.91
C ALA A 10 11.08 0.45 10.55
N GLY A 11 10.38 -0.55 10.02
CA GLY A 11 9.59 -0.41 8.80
C GLY A 11 8.46 0.61 8.94
N GLY A 12 7.74 0.58 10.07
CA GLY A 12 6.70 1.56 10.37
C GLY A 12 7.24 2.99 10.46
N LEU A 13 8.39 3.17 11.12
CA LEU A 13 9.09 4.46 11.21
C LEU A 13 9.52 4.97 9.82
N LEU A 14 10.09 4.10 8.98
CA LEU A 14 10.49 4.45 7.62
C LEU A 14 9.30 4.88 6.76
N ILE A 15 8.19 4.14 6.78
CA ILE A 15 6.97 4.49 6.03
C ILE A 15 6.37 5.79 6.57
N GLY A 16 6.33 5.96 7.89
CA GLY A 16 5.83 7.17 8.56
C GLY A 16 6.66 8.41 8.20
N ILE A 17 7.99 8.30 8.24
CA ILE A 17 8.91 9.36 7.81
C ILE A 17 8.70 9.68 6.33
N GLY A 18 8.58 8.66 5.46
CA GLY A 18 8.29 8.87 4.04
C GLY A 18 6.99 9.63 3.81
N GLY A 19 5.93 9.27 4.54
CA GLY A 19 4.65 9.99 4.51
C GLY A 19 4.74 11.42 5.06
N ALA A 20 5.53 11.65 6.10
CA ALA A 20 5.75 12.97 6.69
C ALA A 20 6.55 13.88 5.75
N VAL A 21 7.62 13.37 5.13
CA VAL A 21 8.41 14.10 4.12
C VAL A 21 7.50 14.48 2.95
N TYR A 22 6.72 13.55 2.42
CA TYR A 22 5.80 13.84 1.31
C TYR A 22 4.76 14.90 1.69
N LEU A 23 4.26 14.88 2.94
CA LEU A 23 3.32 15.89 3.43
C LEU A 23 3.98 17.27 3.63
N LEU A 24 5.16 17.32 4.23
CA LEU A 24 5.82 18.57 4.60
C LEU A 24 6.47 19.29 3.41
N PHE A 25 7.06 18.54 2.47
CA PHE A 25 7.73 19.12 1.31
C PHE A 25 6.80 19.35 0.13
N ASN A 26 5.89 18.42 -0.17
CA ASN A 26 4.98 18.54 -1.31
C ASN A 26 3.61 19.13 -0.91
N GLY A 27 3.33 19.28 0.38
CA GLY A 27 2.03 19.77 0.88
C GLY A 27 0.88 18.79 0.64
N ARG A 28 1.17 17.52 0.34
CA ARG A 28 0.19 16.53 -0.12
C ARG A 28 0.19 15.29 0.74
N ILE A 29 -0.99 14.69 0.90
CA ILE A 29 -1.13 13.44 1.64
C ILE A 29 -0.64 12.28 0.77
N MET A 30 0.26 11.46 1.30
CA MET A 30 0.79 10.28 0.61
C MET A 30 -0.32 9.23 0.39
N GLY A 31 -0.54 8.84 -0.86
CA GLY A 31 -1.55 7.86 -1.25
C GLY A 31 -1.23 7.20 -2.58
N ALA A 32 -0.70 5.97 -2.57
CA ALA A 32 -0.22 5.29 -3.79
C ALA A 32 -1.30 5.20 -4.89
N SER A 33 -2.51 4.74 -4.56
CA SER A 33 -3.63 4.67 -5.54
C SER A 33 -4.07 6.04 -6.06
N GLY A 34 -3.95 7.11 -5.26
CA GLY A 34 -4.28 8.49 -5.68
C GLY A 34 -3.17 9.14 -6.51
N ILE A 35 -1.93 8.69 -6.34
CA ILE A 35 -0.78 9.06 -7.16
C ILE A 35 -0.91 8.43 -8.54
N ILE A 36 -1.06 7.09 -8.62
CA ILE A 36 -1.20 6.31 -9.87
C ILE A 36 -2.45 6.76 -10.62
N GLY A 37 -3.62 6.62 -10.00
CA GLY A 37 -4.35 7.82 -9.65
C GLY A 37 -4.50 8.91 -10.71
N GLY A 38 -4.10 10.08 -10.26
CA GLY A 38 -4.08 11.28 -11.07
C GLY A 38 -3.18 11.23 -12.30
N LEU A 39 -2.23 10.28 -12.38
CA LEU A 39 -1.43 10.11 -13.60
C LEU A 39 -2.26 9.45 -14.71
N VAL A 40 -3.12 8.48 -14.36
CA VAL A 40 -3.96 7.74 -15.32
C VAL A 40 -5.14 8.57 -15.79
N ASP A 41 -5.83 9.26 -14.88
CA ASP A 41 -7.01 10.08 -15.22
C ASP A 41 -6.66 11.52 -15.67
N GLY A 42 -5.37 11.88 -15.63
CA GLY A 42 -4.87 13.19 -16.05
C GLY A 42 -5.00 14.30 -15.00
N SER A 43 -5.72 14.09 -13.90
CA SER A 43 -5.92 15.11 -12.84
C SER A 43 -4.64 15.47 -12.06
N GLY A 44 -3.59 14.66 -12.19
CA GLY A 44 -2.31 14.81 -11.50
C GLY A 44 -1.16 15.32 -12.36
N LEU A 45 -1.40 15.71 -13.62
CA LEU A 45 -0.33 16.02 -14.57
C LEU A 45 0.51 17.24 -14.18
N ASP A 46 -0.08 18.21 -13.48
CA ASP A 46 0.65 19.38 -12.96
C ASP A 46 1.76 18.99 -11.96
N THR A 47 1.61 17.83 -11.30
CA THR A 47 2.58 17.28 -10.34
C THR A 47 3.20 15.98 -10.83
N LYS A 48 3.23 15.76 -12.16
CA LYS A 48 3.67 14.49 -12.74
C LYS A 48 5.07 14.08 -12.29
N TRP A 49 6.01 15.02 -12.17
CA TRP A 49 7.40 14.73 -11.82
C TRP A 49 7.54 14.24 -10.38
N GLU A 50 6.81 14.84 -9.43
CA GLU A 50 6.77 14.41 -8.03
C GLU A 50 6.11 13.03 -7.88
N ARG A 51 5.02 12.81 -8.61
CA ARG A 51 4.29 11.54 -8.61
C ARG A 51 5.12 10.41 -9.21
N LEU A 52 5.81 10.68 -10.32
CA LEU A 52 6.70 9.73 -10.96
C LEU A 52 7.91 9.42 -10.09
N SER A 53 8.53 10.42 -9.44
CA SER A 53 9.67 10.17 -8.55
C SER A 53 9.28 9.28 -7.37
N PHE A 54 8.08 9.49 -6.80
CA PHE A 54 7.53 8.60 -5.77
C PHE A 54 7.36 7.16 -6.28
N LEU A 55 6.72 6.97 -7.44
CA LEU A 55 6.47 5.65 -8.00
C LEU A 55 7.76 4.91 -8.38
N VAL A 56 8.69 5.63 -8.99
CA VAL A 56 10.02 5.11 -9.31
C VAL A 56 10.76 4.72 -8.04
N GLY A 57 10.70 5.54 -6.98
CA GLY A 57 11.31 5.20 -5.69
C GLY A 57 10.72 3.93 -5.07
N VAL A 58 9.40 3.81 -5.02
CA VAL A 58 8.71 2.63 -4.48
C VAL A 58 9.04 1.36 -5.28
N PHE A 59 9.18 1.47 -6.60
CA PHE A 59 9.47 0.32 -7.46
C PHE A 59 10.97 -0.06 -7.49
N LEU A 60 11.87 0.92 -7.55
CA LEU A 60 13.31 0.68 -7.66
C LEU A 60 13.95 0.29 -6.32
N LEU A 61 13.49 0.84 -5.20
CA LEU A 61 14.14 0.61 -3.90
C LEU A 61 14.21 -0.89 -3.53
N PRO A 62 13.13 -1.69 -3.64
CA PRO A 62 13.21 -3.14 -3.40
C PRO A 62 14.20 -3.85 -4.34
N ILE A 63 14.29 -3.43 -5.60
CA ILE A 63 15.18 -4.03 -6.60
C ILE A 63 16.65 -3.77 -6.23
N VAL A 64 16.97 -2.53 -5.84
CA VAL A 64 18.33 -2.14 -5.41
C VAL A 64 18.73 -2.85 -4.12
N LEU A 65 17.77 -3.07 -3.21
CA LEU A 65 18.04 -3.76 -1.94
C LEU A 65 18.09 -5.28 -2.07
N TYR A 66 17.48 -5.87 -3.10
CA TYR A 66 17.44 -7.32 -3.32
C TYR A 66 18.78 -8.04 -3.11
N PRO A 67 19.92 -7.62 -3.69
CA PRO A 67 21.21 -8.30 -3.51
C PRO A 67 21.78 -8.25 -2.08
N LEU A 68 21.27 -7.35 -1.22
CA LEU A 68 21.69 -7.25 0.17
C LEU A 68 21.02 -8.32 1.06
N TYR A 69 19.90 -8.89 0.61
CA TYR A 69 19.15 -9.91 1.33
C TYR A 69 19.54 -11.32 0.85
N ARG A 70 19.88 -12.22 1.78
CA ARG A 70 20.30 -13.60 1.47
C ARG A 70 19.16 -14.50 1.02
N GLU A 71 17.98 -14.36 1.63
CA GLU A 71 16.78 -15.13 1.31
C GLU A 71 15.55 -14.23 1.40
N VAL A 72 14.77 -14.19 0.32
CA VAL A 72 13.48 -13.51 0.26
C VAL A 72 12.47 -14.55 -0.20
N ASN A 73 11.67 -15.07 0.73
CA ASN A 73 10.62 -16.05 0.45
C ASN A 73 9.24 -15.40 0.59
N PRO A 74 8.76 -14.69 -0.45
CA PRO A 74 7.42 -14.16 -0.46
C PRO A 74 6.46 -15.34 -0.60
N HIS A 75 5.65 -15.58 0.42
CA HIS A 75 4.62 -16.62 0.37
C HIS A 75 3.44 -16.10 -0.45
N ILE A 76 3.50 -16.28 -1.76
CA ILE A 76 2.45 -15.89 -2.71
C ILE A 76 1.86 -17.13 -3.38
N THR A 77 0.63 -17.02 -3.88
CA THR A 77 0.04 -18.07 -4.73
C THR A 77 0.73 -18.11 -6.09
N ASP A 78 0.99 -19.31 -6.61
CA ASP A 78 1.52 -19.53 -7.97
C ASP A 78 0.44 -19.32 -9.05
N ASN A 79 -0.82 -19.16 -8.65
CA ASN A 79 -1.93 -18.96 -9.57
C ASN A 79 -1.99 -17.51 -10.06
N LEU A 80 -1.41 -17.28 -11.25
CA LEU A 80 -1.42 -15.98 -11.93
C LEU A 80 -2.82 -15.39 -12.11
N LEU A 81 -3.85 -16.22 -12.37
CA LEU A 81 -5.21 -15.74 -12.57
C LEU A 81 -5.77 -15.11 -11.29
N ILE A 82 -5.52 -15.74 -10.14
CA ILE A 82 -5.88 -15.20 -8.82
C ILE A 82 -5.13 -13.91 -8.56
N LEU A 83 -3.83 -13.86 -8.87
CA LEU A 83 -2.99 -12.68 -8.64
C LEU A 83 -3.47 -11.47 -9.45
N VAL A 84 -3.77 -11.67 -10.74
CA VAL A 84 -4.30 -10.63 -11.63
C VAL A 84 -5.69 -10.17 -11.18
N ALA A 85 -6.59 -11.12 -10.88
CA ALA A 85 -7.93 -10.80 -10.40
C ALA A 85 -7.88 -10.00 -9.08
N ALA A 86 -7.06 -10.43 -8.12
CA ALA A 86 -6.86 -9.73 -6.85
C ALA A 86 -6.33 -8.30 -7.07
N GLY A 87 -5.32 -8.13 -7.93
CA GLY A 87 -4.78 -6.82 -8.29
C GLY A 87 -5.84 -5.90 -8.89
N LEU A 88 -6.68 -6.40 -9.80
CA LEU A 88 -7.79 -5.64 -10.39
C LEU A 88 -8.83 -5.23 -9.34
N PHE A 89 -9.25 -6.17 -8.48
CA PHE A 89 -10.22 -5.87 -7.40
C PHE A 89 -9.67 -4.82 -6.42
N VAL A 90 -8.40 -4.91 -6.03
CA VAL A 90 -7.75 -3.92 -5.16
C VAL A 90 -7.65 -2.57 -5.88
N GLY A 91 -7.27 -2.56 -7.15
CA GLY A 91 -7.18 -1.35 -7.97
C GLY A 91 -8.52 -0.62 -8.06
N VAL A 92 -9.58 -1.33 -8.47
CA VAL A 92 -10.94 -0.78 -8.57
C VAL A 92 -11.45 -0.35 -7.19
N GLY A 93 -11.29 -1.19 -6.16
CA GLY A 93 -11.76 -0.92 -4.81
C GLY A 93 -11.11 0.34 -4.20
N THR A 94 -9.80 0.51 -4.35
CA THR A 94 -9.10 1.71 -3.83
C THR A 94 -9.47 2.98 -4.58
N ARG A 95 -9.85 2.88 -5.87
CA ARG A 95 -10.41 4.00 -6.63
C ARG A 95 -11.81 4.38 -6.17
N LEU A 96 -12.69 3.40 -5.98
CA LEU A 96 -14.05 3.64 -5.48
C LEU A 96 -14.03 4.23 -4.06
N ALA A 97 -13.11 3.77 -3.21
CA ALA A 97 -12.91 4.32 -1.87
C ALA A 97 -12.24 5.71 -1.87
N ASN A 98 -11.79 6.19 -3.04
CA ASN A 98 -11.00 7.41 -3.21
C ASN A 98 -9.81 7.47 -2.23
N GLY A 99 -9.08 6.35 -2.12
CA GLY A 99 -7.92 6.20 -1.25
C GLY A 99 -7.52 4.74 -1.02
N CYS A 100 -6.29 4.53 -0.57
CA CYS A 100 -5.68 3.22 -0.30
C CYS A 100 -5.23 3.11 1.16
N THR A 101 -4.60 1.99 1.53
CA THR A 101 -4.07 1.76 2.89
C THR A 101 -3.05 2.81 3.31
N SER A 102 -2.17 3.28 2.42
CA SER A 102 -1.21 4.34 2.75
C SER A 102 -1.89 5.69 3.01
N GLY A 103 -2.97 5.99 2.29
CA GLY A 103 -3.71 7.26 2.42
C GLY A 103 -4.67 7.27 3.61
N HIS A 104 -5.51 6.25 3.75
CA HIS A 104 -6.49 6.13 4.83
C HIS A 104 -5.89 5.61 6.13
N GLY A 105 -5.07 4.55 6.04
CA GLY A 105 -4.47 3.90 7.19
C GLY A 105 -3.30 4.70 7.75
N VAL A 106 -2.20 4.80 7.01
CA VAL A 106 -1.00 5.48 7.51
C VAL A 106 -1.27 6.97 7.73
N CYS A 107 -1.46 7.73 6.65
CA CYS A 107 -1.57 9.18 6.80
C CYS A 107 -2.93 9.63 7.40
N GLY A 108 -4.01 8.92 7.08
CA GLY A 108 -5.37 9.28 7.51
C GLY A 108 -5.62 9.06 9.00
N MET A 109 -5.16 7.94 9.58
CA MET A 109 -5.28 7.72 11.03
C MET A 109 -4.32 8.62 11.81
N SER A 110 -3.10 8.87 11.30
CA SER A 110 -2.15 9.81 11.94
C SER A 110 -2.68 11.23 12.04
N ARG A 111 -3.56 11.66 11.13
CA ARG A 111 -4.26 12.96 11.19
C ARG A 111 -5.61 12.90 11.91
N LEU A 112 -5.90 11.81 12.63
CA LEU A 112 -7.14 11.60 13.37
C LEU A 112 -8.41 11.71 12.51
N SER A 113 -8.35 11.33 11.23
CA SER A 113 -9.51 11.41 10.35
C SER A 113 -10.47 10.24 10.57
N LEU A 114 -11.74 10.53 10.87
CA LEU A 114 -12.78 9.50 11.03
C LEU A 114 -12.90 8.62 9.78
N ARG A 115 -12.84 9.24 8.60
CA ARG A 115 -12.83 8.52 7.31
C ARG A 115 -11.67 7.53 7.21
N GLY A 116 -10.48 7.91 7.69
CA GLY A 116 -9.31 7.04 7.73
C GLY A 116 -9.54 5.81 8.61
N PHE A 117 -10.06 6.01 9.83
CA PHE A 117 -10.39 4.91 10.74
C PHE A 117 -11.46 3.97 10.17
N VAL A 118 -12.56 4.51 9.66
CA VAL A 118 -13.67 3.70 9.12
C VAL A 118 -13.21 2.90 7.90
N ALA A 119 -12.52 3.54 6.94
CA ALA A 119 -11.97 2.83 5.79
C ALA A 119 -11.04 1.69 6.26
N THR A 120 -10.20 1.96 7.26
CA THR A 120 -9.25 0.99 7.83
C THR A 120 -9.91 -0.21 8.45
N ALA A 121 -10.94 0.01 9.26
CA ALA A 121 -11.74 -1.09 9.77
C ALA A 121 -12.33 -1.94 8.63
N CYS A 122 -12.93 -1.30 7.61
CA CYS A 122 -13.54 -2.01 6.49
C CYS A 122 -12.56 -2.89 5.71
N TYR A 123 -11.39 -2.38 5.31
CA TYR A 123 -10.45 -3.19 4.51
C TYR A 123 -9.74 -4.27 5.34
N ILE A 124 -9.47 -4.04 6.62
CA ILE A 124 -8.94 -5.10 7.50
C ILE A 124 -9.97 -6.22 7.67
N LEU A 125 -11.24 -5.87 7.93
CA LEU A 125 -12.33 -6.85 8.05
C LEU A 125 -12.53 -7.62 6.75
N ALA A 126 -12.57 -6.93 5.61
CA ALA A 126 -12.70 -7.56 4.30
C ALA A 126 -11.52 -8.50 4.00
N GLY A 127 -10.29 -8.11 4.34
CA GLY A 127 -9.11 -8.95 4.21
C GLY A 127 -9.18 -10.21 5.08
N GLY A 128 -9.58 -10.06 6.35
CA GLY A 128 -9.78 -11.20 7.26
C GLY A 128 -10.85 -12.18 6.77
N ILE A 129 -12.00 -11.66 6.31
CA ILE A 129 -13.06 -12.46 5.69
C ILE A 129 -12.54 -13.13 4.41
N GLY A 130 -11.77 -12.42 3.60
CA GLY A 130 -11.14 -12.96 2.40
C GLY A 130 -10.24 -14.15 2.71
N VAL A 131 -9.39 -14.06 3.74
CA VAL A 131 -8.56 -15.19 4.18
C VAL A 131 -9.43 -16.37 4.62
N LEU A 132 -10.48 -16.14 5.43
CA LEU A 132 -11.40 -17.22 5.83
C LEU A 132 -12.01 -17.93 4.63
N ILE A 133 -12.49 -17.18 3.63
CA ILE A 133 -13.14 -17.74 2.45
C ILE A 133 -12.12 -18.45 1.55
N PHE A 134 -11.08 -17.76 1.09
CA PHE A 134 -10.21 -18.28 0.05
C PHE A 134 -9.19 -19.30 0.57
N ARG A 135 -8.68 -19.12 1.80
CA ARG A 135 -7.72 -20.06 2.40
C ARG A 135 -8.42 -21.23 3.08
N HIS A 136 -9.42 -20.97 3.92
CA HIS A 136 -10.00 -22.04 4.76
C HIS A 136 -11.20 -22.75 4.13
N LEU A 137 -12.07 -22.05 3.38
CA LEU A 137 -13.20 -22.71 2.71
C LEU A 137 -12.82 -23.30 1.35
N PHE A 138 -12.13 -22.52 0.50
CA PHE A 138 -11.84 -22.94 -0.88
C PHE A 138 -10.44 -23.53 -1.08
N GLY A 139 -9.48 -23.29 -0.18
CA GLY A 139 -8.11 -23.82 -0.28
C GLY A 139 -7.36 -23.37 -1.54
N VAL A 140 -7.69 -22.20 -2.08
CA VAL A 140 -7.12 -21.69 -3.35
C VAL A 140 -5.90 -20.78 -3.17
N ILE A 141 -5.62 -20.37 -1.92
CA ILE A 141 -4.47 -19.56 -1.51
C ILE A 141 -3.87 -20.05 -0.20
#